data_AF-A0A947K5I5-F1
#
_entry.id   AF-A0A947K5I5-F1
#
_cell.length_a   1.000
_cell.length_b   1.000
_cell.length_c   1.000
_cell.angle_alpha   90.00
_cell.angle_beta   90.00
_cell.angle_gamma   90.00
#
_symmetry.space_group_name_H-M   'P 1'
#
loop_
_entity.id
_entity.type
_entity.pdbx_description
1 polymer ?
#
loop_
_entity_poly.entity_id
_entity_poly.type
_entity_poly.pdbx_seq_one_letter_code
_entity_poly.pdbx_strand_id
1 'polypeptide(L)'
;MDNFHDPVRHLKYLRQSLSQDNESIGFFISAGCPLAVAMPEGDWPLIPAVEELTKFINEQLKNNGKYKLLLDELKKAEKNIENIEDILSFLRSLLLVSKGGDVRGLSETDLLGLERDICAEIVKKLDVYLPDNETPYHRLCKWIRSIDRKIAVELFTTNYDLLMEQALEDLEVPYFDGFVGSRRSFFDLRAVEDNLIPTHWSRLWKIHGSINWYQEEIDGQKKVYRSSEIKKDASHLIYPSHLKYEESRKMPYLALIDQLNRFIRKKSSFLILSGYSFNDGHLNDTIINALKANPTAMVLGLMYDRYEIKSGADKFAERYPAAYRLAKNQHNLNIWTFDKAIIGTNLGYWKRIKNKDDDDIDLLHFICREEKAADADAHEDLIKLGNFSVFTDFLKKIIGIPREGQDD
;
A
#
# COMPACT_ATOMS: atom_id res chain seq x y z
N MET A 1 25.58 -9.56 -21.79
CA MET A 1 26.32 -9.55 -20.51
C MET A 1 25.28 -9.51 -19.43
N ASP A 2 25.25 -10.52 -18.55
CA ASP A 2 24.35 -10.47 -17.39
C ASP A 2 24.89 -9.43 -16.42
N ASN A 3 24.05 -8.45 -16.07
CA ASN A 3 24.38 -7.47 -15.06
C ASN A 3 24.12 -8.09 -13.68
N PHE A 4 24.93 -7.70 -12.70
CA PHE A 4 24.81 -8.15 -11.32
C PHE A 4 24.84 -6.96 -10.36
N HIS A 5 24.07 -7.07 -9.28
CA HIS A 5 24.03 -6.09 -8.20
C HIS A 5 24.54 -6.75 -6.92
N ASP A 6 25.39 -6.05 -6.18
CA ASP A 6 25.93 -6.56 -4.91
C ASP A 6 24.92 -6.30 -3.78
N PRO A 7 24.27 -7.34 -3.23
CA PRO A 7 23.24 -7.20 -2.21
C PRO A 7 23.76 -6.48 -0.96
N VAL A 8 25.01 -6.73 -0.52
CA VAL A 8 25.54 -6.16 0.72
C VAL A 8 25.71 -4.64 0.60
N ARG A 9 26.26 -4.18 -0.53
CA ARG A 9 26.39 -2.75 -0.83
C ARG A 9 25.04 -2.04 -0.78
N HIS A 10 24.01 -2.63 -1.38
CA HIS A 10 22.67 -2.03 -1.44
C HIS A 10 21.96 -2.04 -0.09
N LEU A 11 22.10 -3.10 0.71
CA LEU A 11 21.58 -3.16 2.08
C LEU A 11 22.28 -2.15 3.00
N LYS A 12 23.61 -1.98 2.89
CA LYS A 12 24.37 -0.96 3.63
C LYS A 12 23.86 0.44 3.33
N TYR A 13 23.64 0.75 2.05
CA TYR A 13 23.08 2.02 1.61
C TYR A 13 21.66 2.24 2.15
N LEU A 14 20.78 1.24 2.05
CA LEU A 14 19.41 1.30 2.58
C LEU A 14 19.42 1.58 4.09
N ARG A 15 20.24 0.85 4.86
CA ARG A 15 20.42 1.06 6.30
C ARG A 15 20.88 2.49 6.60
N GLN A 16 21.87 2.98 5.86
CA GLN A 16 22.41 4.32 6.06
C GLN A 16 21.36 5.41 5.84
N SER A 17 20.59 5.35 4.76
CA SER A 17 19.50 6.30 4.50
C SER A 17 18.43 6.25 5.60
N LEU A 18 18.04 5.06 6.02
CA LEU A 18 17.06 4.88 7.09
C LEU A 18 17.58 5.26 8.49
N SER A 19 18.89 5.41 8.68
CA SER A 19 19.46 5.80 9.98
C SER A 19 19.65 7.32 10.12
N GLN A 20 19.61 8.07 9.02
CA GLN A 20 19.80 9.53 9.04
C GLN A 20 18.56 10.27 9.55
N ASP A 21 18.75 11.29 10.39
CA ASP A 21 17.70 12.09 11.05
C ASP A 21 17.15 13.24 10.17
N ASN A 22 17.86 13.57 9.09
CA ASN A 22 17.61 14.72 8.22
C ASN A 22 17.09 14.36 6.83
N GLU A 23 17.08 13.07 6.45
CA GLU A 23 16.49 12.62 5.18
C GLU A 23 14.96 12.65 5.27
N SER A 24 14.30 13.11 4.20
CA SER A 24 12.84 13.05 4.08
C SER A 24 12.43 11.63 3.72
N ILE A 25 11.96 10.85 4.70
CA ILE A 25 11.61 9.44 4.51
C ILE A 25 10.10 9.26 4.46
N GLY A 26 9.65 8.48 3.49
CA GLY A 26 8.26 8.13 3.32
C GLY A 26 8.09 6.63 3.07
N PHE A 27 7.00 6.08 3.55
CA PHE A 27 6.60 4.70 3.29
C PHE A 27 5.26 4.70 2.59
N PHE A 28 5.14 3.92 1.53
CA PHE A 28 3.88 3.65 0.87
C PHE A 28 3.48 2.20 1.17
N ILE A 29 2.49 2.04 2.04
CA ILE A 29 1.99 0.76 2.53
C ILE A 29 0.69 0.44 1.79
N SER A 30 0.68 -0.65 1.04
CA SER A 30 -0.44 -1.01 0.16
C SER A 30 -0.99 -2.41 0.50
N ALA A 31 -1.98 -2.87 -0.28
CA ALA A 31 -2.80 -4.06 0.01
C ALA A 31 -2.01 -5.37 0.19
N GLY A 32 -0.74 -5.43 -0.24
CA GLY A 32 0.13 -6.59 0.03
C GLY A 32 0.71 -6.65 1.45
N CYS A 33 0.71 -5.54 2.21
CA CYS A 33 1.30 -5.50 3.55
C CYS A 33 0.50 -6.26 4.62
N PRO A 34 -0.85 -6.21 4.66
CA PRO A 34 -1.63 -7.00 5.60
C PRO A 34 -1.40 -8.52 5.48
N LEU A 35 -1.09 -9.01 4.27
CA LEU A 35 -0.80 -10.43 4.02
C LEU A 35 0.48 -10.93 4.72
N ALA A 36 1.34 -10.03 5.19
CA ALA A 36 2.55 -10.38 5.94
C ALA A 36 2.31 -10.56 7.45
N VAL A 37 1.10 -10.26 7.94
CA VAL A 37 0.73 -10.51 9.34
C VAL A 37 0.41 -12.00 9.49
N ALA A 38 1.13 -12.68 10.38
CA ALA A 38 0.90 -14.10 10.66
C ALA A 38 -0.46 -14.28 11.33
N MET A 39 -1.27 -15.19 10.78
CA MET A 39 -2.54 -15.64 11.35
C MET A 39 -2.41 -17.10 11.79
N PRO A 40 -3.17 -17.57 12.80
CA PRO A 40 -3.16 -18.97 13.21
C PRO A 40 -3.41 -19.93 12.04
N GLU A 41 -2.81 -21.13 12.09
CA GLU A 41 -2.98 -22.12 11.02
C GLU A 41 -4.46 -22.49 10.81
N GLY A 42 -4.94 -22.34 9.58
CA GLY A 42 -6.33 -22.61 9.20
C GLY A 42 -7.23 -21.37 9.14
N ASP A 43 -6.78 -20.25 9.68
CA ASP A 43 -7.49 -18.98 9.58
C ASP A 43 -7.17 -18.25 8.26
N TRP A 44 -8.10 -17.39 7.83
CA TRP A 44 -7.91 -16.55 6.65
C TRP A 44 -6.80 -15.52 6.90
N PRO A 45 -6.11 -15.05 5.82
CA PRO A 45 -5.23 -13.88 5.95
C PRO A 45 -6.01 -12.71 6.55
N LEU A 46 -5.34 -11.89 7.36
CA LEU A 46 -5.97 -10.82 8.14
C LEU A 46 -6.85 -9.91 7.26
N ILE A 47 -6.35 -9.57 6.07
CA ILE A 47 -7.13 -8.92 5.02
C ILE A 47 -6.96 -9.74 3.73
N PRO A 48 -8.05 -10.19 3.10
CA PRO A 48 -8.00 -10.98 1.89
C PRO A 48 -7.52 -10.16 0.69
N ALA A 49 -6.95 -10.84 -0.31
CA ALA A 49 -6.65 -10.22 -1.59
C ALA A 49 -7.94 -9.73 -2.29
N VAL A 50 -7.83 -8.77 -3.21
CA VAL A 50 -8.99 -8.20 -3.93
C VAL A 50 -9.85 -9.29 -4.60
N GLU A 51 -9.22 -10.31 -5.19
CA GLU A 51 -9.91 -11.44 -5.82
C GLU A 51 -10.71 -12.27 -4.81
N GLU A 52 -10.13 -12.55 -3.64
CA GLU A 52 -10.78 -13.32 -2.56
C GLU A 52 -11.93 -12.53 -1.93
N LEU A 53 -11.73 -11.22 -1.72
CA LEU A 53 -12.76 -10.30 -1.27
C LEU A 53 -13.93 -10.27 -2.26
N THR A 54 -13.64 -10.23 -3.57
CA THR A 54 -14.67 -10.22 -4.60
C THR A 54 -15.47 -11.51 -4.62
N LYS A 55 -14.80 -12.67 -4.51
CA LYS A 55 -15.47 -13.98 -4.40
C LYS A 55 -16.40 -14.03 -3.19
N PHE A 56 -15.94 -13.55 -2.04
CA PHE A 56 -16.75 -13.49 -0.82
C PHE A 56 -18.01 -12.62 -1.00
N ILE A 57 -17.86 -11.40 -1.53
CA ILE A 57 -19.01 -10.49 -1.76
C ILE A 57 -19.99 -11.09 -2.76
N ASN A 58 -19.48 -11.68 -3.84
CA ASN A 58 -20.31 -12.35 -4.84
C ASN A 58 -21.12 -13.50 -4.24
N GLU A 59 -20.56 -14.21 -3.26
CA GLU A 59 -21.24 -15.29 -2.56
C GLU A 59 -22.31 -14.77 -1.59
N GLN A 60 -22.01 -13.73 -0.80
CA GLN A 60 -22.97 -13.13 0.14
C GLN A 60 -24.17 -12.50 -0.58
N LEU A 61 -23.92 -11.80 -1.69
CA LEU A 61 -24.97 -11.12 -2.46
C LEU A 61 -25.59 -12.01 -3.54
N LYS A 62 -25.26 -13.31 -3.59
CA LYS A 62 -25.76 -14.27 -4.58
C LYS A 62 -27.28 -14.39 -4.58
N ASN A 63 -27.96 -14.15 -3.46
CA ASN A 63 -29.41 -14.25 -3.39
C ASN A 63 -30.14 -12.94 -3.76
N ASN A 64 -29.41 -11.83 -3.92
CA ASN A 64 -29.98 -10.56 -4.31
C ASN A 64 -30.22 -10.52 -5.83
N GLY A 65 -31.49 -10.53 -6.24
CA GLY A 65 -31.88 -10.52 -7.66
C GLY A 65 -31.35 -9.30 -8.43
N LYS A 66 -31.26 -8.14 -7.77
CA LYS A 66 -30.75 -6.90 -8.38
C LYS A 66 -29.23 -6.96 -8.56
N TYR A 67 -28.52 -7.59 -7.62
CA TYR A 67 -27.08 -7.81 -7.74
C TYR A 67 -26.73 -8.76 -8.89
N LYS A 68 -27.52 -9.83 -9.09
CA LYS A 68 -27.36 -10.71 -10.27
C LYS A 68 -27.53 -9.95 -11.57
N LEU A 69 -28.57 -9.11 -11.66
CA LEU A 69 -28.81 -8.28 -12.83
C LEU A 69 -27.61 -7.35 -13.11
N LEU A 70 -27.06 -6.72 -12.07
CA LEU A 70 -25.84 -5.90 -12.17
C LEU A 70 -24.66 -6.71 -12.73
N LEU A 71 -24.40 -7.91 -12.20
CA LEU A 71 -23.29 -8.76 -12.68
C LEU A 71 -23.49 -9.21 -14.14
N ASP A 72 -24.72 -9.51 -14.55
CA ASP A 72 -25.02 -9.89 -15.93
C ASP A 72 -24.82 -8.72 -16.89
N GLU A 73 -25.20 -7.50 -16.49
CA GLU A 73 -24.93 -6.28 -17.27
C GLU A 73 -23.43 -5.96 -17.33
N LEU A 74 -22.68 -6.26 -16.28
CA LEU A 74 -21.23 -6.09 -16.23
C LEU A 74 -20.51 -7.05 -17.19
N LYS A 75 -20.96 -8.31 -17.27
CA LYS A 75 -20.49 -9.27 -18.28
C LYS A 75 -20.76 -8.80 -19.71
N LYS A 76 -21.95 -8.25 -19.98
CA LYS A 76 -22.29 -7.68 -21.30
C LYS A 76 -21.40 -6.48 -21.66
N ALA A 77 -20.87 -5.78 -20.67
CA ALA A 77 -19.94 -4.66 -20.85
C ALA A 77 -18.46 -5.09 -20.96
N GLU A 78 -18.18 -6.39 -21.05
CA GLU A 78 -16.82 -6.96 -21.14
C GLU A 78 -15.91 -6.55 -19.96
N LYS A 79 -16.50 -6.36 -18.78
CA LYS A 79 -15.79 -6.04 -17.53
C LYS A 79 -15.59 -7.28 -16.67
N ASN A 80 -14.62 -7.23 -15.76
CA ASN A 80 -14.28 -8.35 -14.90
C ASN A 80 -15.23 -8.44 -13.69
N ILE A 81 -16.02 -9.52 -13.62
CA ILE A 81 -16.91 -9.81 -12.48
C ILE A 81 -16.18 -10.35 -11.24
N GLU A 82 -14.91 -10.71 -11.38
CA GLU A 82 -14.05 -11.19 -10.28
C GLU A 82 -13.22 -10.05 -9.67
N ASN A 83 -13.47 -8.80 -10.09
CA ASN A 83 -12.85 -7.61 -9.55
C ASN A 83 -13.90 -6.67 -8.95
N ILE A 84 -13.92 -6.55 -7.62
CA ILE A 84 -14.84 -5.66 -6.89
C ILE A 84 -14.68 -4.19 -7.32
N GLU A 85 -13.48 -3.79 -7.76
CA GLU A 85 -13.23 -2.46 -8.27
C GLU A 85 -14.03 -2.19 -9.55
N ASP A 86 -14.06 -3.15 -10.48
CA ASP A 86 -14.87 -3.09 -11.71
C ASP A 86 -16.38 -3.07 -11.39
N ILE A 87 -16.82 -3.89 -10.44
CA ILE A 87 -18.23 -3.95 -10.00
C ILE A 87 -18.70 -2.59 -9.48
N LEU A 88 -17.98 -2.00 -8.53
CA LEU A 88 -18.33 -0.71 -7.96
C LEU A 88 -18.22 0.43 -8.97
N SER A 89 -17.26 0.36 -9.90
CA SER A 89 -17.14 1.33 -11.00
C SER A 89 -18.34 1.32 -11.92
N PHE A 90 -18.77 0.12 -12.30
CA PHE A 90 -19.91 -0.03 -13.18
C PHE A 90 -21.19 0.42 -12.49
N LEU A 91 -21.40 0.02 -11.24
CA LEU A 91 -22.54 0.45 -10.42
C LEU A 91 -22.63 1.98 -10.34
N ARG A 92 -21.52 2.66 -9.98
CA ARG A 92 -21.47 4.12 -9.89
C ARG A 92 -21.67 4.80 -11.24
N SER A 93 -21.19 4.20 -12.32
CA SER A 93 -21.46 4.69 -13.68
C SER A 93 -22.95 4.67 -13.99
N LEU A 94 -23.65 3.60 -13.59
CA LEU A 94 -25.10 3.47 -13.74
C LEU A 94 -25.86 4.50 -12.89
N LEU A 95 -25.42 4.75 -11.66
CA LEU A 95 -26.00 5.77 -10.78
C LEU A 95 -25.99 7.18 -11.40
N LEU A 96 -24.90 7.53 -12.10
CA LEU A 96 -24.79 8.84 -12.74
C LEU A 96 -25.82 9.02 -13.86
N VAL A 97 -26.15 7.95 -14.58
CA VAL A 97 -27.09 7.98 -15.72
C VAL A 97 -28.53 7.64 -15.32
N SER A 98 -28.76 7.07 -14.13
CA SER A 98 -30.10 6.70 -13.65
C SER A 98 -30.86 7.83 -12.97
N LYS A 99 -30.30 9.05 -12.89
CA LYS A 99 -30.98 10.18 -12.25
C LYS A 99 -32.31 10.47 -12.95
N GLY A 100 -33.42 10.23 -12.23
CA GLY A 100 -34.78 10.45 -12.74
C GLY A 100 -35.34 9.37 -13.65
N GLY A 101 -34.76 8.16 -13.67
CA GLY A 101 -35.29 7.03 -14.44
C GLY A 101 -34.67 5.67 -14.09
N ASP A 102 -34.98 4.67 -14.91
CA ASP A 102 -34.41 3.32 -14.80
C ASP A 102 -33.33 3.13 -15.87
N VAL A 103 -32.21 2.51 -15.49
CA VAL A 103 -31.13 2.18 -16.43
C VAL A 103 -30.88 0.68 -16.37
N ARG A 104 -31.02 0.02 -17.53
CA ARG A 104 -30.83 -1.43 -17.67
C ARG A 104 -31.65 -2.26 -16.65
N GLY A 105 -32.84 -1.76 -16.28
CA GLY A 105 -33.75 -2.43 -15.34
C GLY A 105 -33.43 -2.21 -13.86
N LEU A 106 -32.53 -1.27 -13.54
CA LEU A 106 -32.22 -0.86 -12.16
C LEU A 106 -32.60 0.61 -11.97
N SER A 107 -33.37 0.90 -10.92
CA SER A 107 -33.70 2.28 -10.52
C SER A 107 -32.55 2.91 -9.72
N GLU A 108 -32.56 4.24 -9.58
CA GLU A 108 -31.62 4.96 -8.72
C GLU A 108 -31.63 4.42 -7.27
N THR A 109 -32.81 4.15 -6.72
CA THR A 109 -32.95 3.58 -5.37
C THR A 109 -32.37 2.18 -5.25
N ASP A 110 -32.45 1.38 -6.32
CA ASP A 110 -31.89 0.03 -6.34
C ASP A 110 -30.38 0.07 -6.34
N LEU A 111 -29.81 0.94 -7.17
CA LEU A 111 -28.37 1.10 -7.28
C LEU A 111 -27.76 1.66 -5.99
N LEU A 112 -28.40 2.66 -5.36
CA LEU A 112 -27.96 3.18 -4.05
C LEU A 112 -28.04 2.10 -2.95
N GLY A 113 -29.09 1.28 -2.97
CA GLY A 113 -29.22 0.13 -2.07
C GLY A 113 -28.10 -0.88 -2.27
N LEU A 114 -27.81 -1.26 -3.53
CA LEU A 114 -26.71 -2.17 -3.85
C LEU A 114 -25.34 -1.61 -3.46
N GLU A 115 -25.07 -0.33 -3.70
CA GLU A 115 -23.82 0.30 -3.27
C GLU A 115 -23.64 0.19 -1.76
N ARG A 116 -24.69 0.51 -0.99
CA ARG A 116 -24.67 0.40 0.46
C ARG A 116 -24.42 -1.03 0.93
N ASP A 117 -25.10 -2.01 0.33
CA ASP A 117 -24.97 -3.43 0.69
C ASP A 117 -23.56 -3.94 0.40
N ILE A 118 -22.99 -3.62 -0.78
CA ILE A 118 -21.61 -4.00 -1.14
C ILE A 118 -20.61 -3.35 -0.18
N CYS A 119 -20.74 -2.04 0.07
CA CYS A 119 -19.85 -1.33 0.99
C CYS A 119 -19.94 -1.88 2.42
N ALA A 120 -21.14 -2.26 2.90
CA ALA A 120 -21.31 -2.86 4.21
C ALA A 120 -20.61 -4.23 4.31
N GLU A 121 -20.67 -5.07 3.28
CA GLU A 121 -19.94 -6.35 3.26
C GLU A 121 -18.41 -6.16 3.19
N ILE A 122 -17.94 -5.16 2.44
CA ILE A 122 -16.52 -4.79 2.41
C ILE A 122 -16.06 -4.36 3.81
N VAL A 123 -16.78 -3.44 4.43
CA VAL A 123 -16.47 -2.93 5.77
C VAL A 123 -16.40 -4.06 6.79
N LYS A 124 -17.36 -5.00 6.79
CA LYS A 124 -17.34 -6.17 7.69
C LYS A 124 -16.08 -7.02 7.57
N LYS A 125 -15.45 -7.06 6.39
CA LYS A 125 -14.23 -7.82 6.14
C LYS A 125 -12.95 -7.04 6.35
N LEU A 126 -13.01 -5.71 6.29
CA LEU A 126 -11.86 -4.82 6.49
C LEU A 126 -11.78 -4.26 7.92
N ASP A 127 -12.86 -4.35 8.70
CA ASP A 127 -12.89 -4.03 10.12
C ASP A 127 -12.23 -5.16 10.93
N VAL A 128 -10.91 -5.22 10.83
CA VAL A 128 -10.05 -6.20 11.48
C VAL A 128 -9.01 -5.51 12.35
N TYR A 129 -8.54 -6.23 13.36
CA TYR A 129 -7.54 -5.74 14.31
C TYR A 129 -6.26 -6.55 14.18
N LEU A 130 -5.11 -5.90 14.40
CA LEU A 130 -3.85 -6.58 14.54
C LEU A 130 -3.93 -7.60 15.70
N PRO A 131 -3.42 -8.83 15.51
CA PRO A 131 -3.56 -9.90 16.50
C PRO A 131 -2.73 -9.68 17.77
N ASP A 132 -1.60 -8.98 17.66
CA ASP A 132 -0.66 -8.69 18.76
C ASP A 132 0.12 -7.38 18.51
N ASN A 133 1.00 -7.02 19.46
CA ASN A 133 1.80 -5.80 19.44
C ASN A 133 3.22 -6.00 18.83
N GLU A 134 3.49 -7.13 18.19
CA GLU A 134 4.77 -7.48 17.55
C GLU A 134 4.64 -7.73 16.04
N THR A 135 3.51 -7.38 15.43
CA THR A 135 3.28 -7.46 13.99
C THR A 135 4.24 -6.58 13.18
N PRO A 136 4.38 -6.80 11.85
CA PRO A 136 5.16 -5.93 10.97
C PRO A 136 4.81 -4.43 11.09
N TYR A 137 3.54 -4.09 11.29
CA TYR A 137 3.07 -2.71 11.50
C TYR A 137 3.65 -2.10 12.78
N HIS A 138 3.64 -2.85 13.89
CA HIS A 138 4.25 -2.43 15.14
C HIS A 138 5.77 -2.27 15.01
N ARG A 139 6.45 -3.16 14.28
CA ARG A 139 7.90 -3.04 14.04
C ARG A 139 8.26 -1.77 13.28
N LEU A 140 7.47 -1.40 12.26
CA LEU A 140 7.61 -0.11 11.58
C LEU A 140 7.39 1.07 12.54
N CYS A 141 6.31 1.05 13.33
CA CYS A 141 6.01 2.12 14.28
C CYS A 141 7.07 2.26 15.38
N LYS A 142 7.64 1.16 15.86
CA LYS A 142 8.81 1.16 16.77
C LYS A 142 10.00 1.86 16.14
N TRP A 143 10.30 1.59 14.86
CA TRP A 143 11.37 2.28 14.15
C TRP A 143 11.10 3.79 14.01
N ILE A 144 9.85 4.18 13.69
CA ILE A 144 9.43 5.59 13.61
C ILE A 144 9.64 6.30 14.95
N ARG A 145 9.24 5.67 16.05
CA ARG A 145 9.35 6.21 17.42
C ARG A 145 10.79 6.33 17.91
N SER A 146 11.68 5.44 17.47
CA SER A 146 13.01 5.30 18.04
C SER A 146 14.02 6.33 17.52
N ILE A 147 13.73 6.99 16.40
CA ILE A 147 14.63 7.98 15.79
C ILE A 147 13.95 9.35 15.89
N ASP A 148 14.52 10.24 16.72
CA ASP A 148 14.08 11.63 16.77
C ASP A 148 14.52 12.36 15.50
N ARG A 149 13.59 12.56 14.57
CA ARG A 149 13.85 13.09 13.23
C ARG A 149 13.52 14.57 13.15
N LYS A 150 14.37 15.31 12.41
CA LYS A 150 14.11 16.72 12.10
C LYS A 150 12.96 16.88 11.10
N ILE A 151 12.70 15.85 10.32
CA ILE A 151 11.63 15.79 9.31
C ILE A 151 10.69 14.66 9.68
N ALA A 152 9.39 14.95 9.73
CA ALA A 152 8.35 13.97 9.98
C ALA A 152 8.42 12.81 8.96
N VAL A 153 8.23 11.59 9.44
CA VAL A 153 8.01 10.43 8.57
C VAL A 153 6.63 10.54 7.94
N GLU A 154 6.55 10.33 6.62
CA GLU A 154 5.28 10.34 5.89
C GLU A 154 4.87 8.92 5.50
N LEU A 155 3.67 8.52 5.89
CA LEU A 155 3.05 7.25 5.61
C LEU A 155 1.95 7.48 4.60
N PHE A 156 2.06 6.88 3.43
CA PHE A 156 1.04 6.87 2.40
C PHE A 156 0.41 5.49 2.35
N THR A 157 -0.90 5.41 2.19
CA THR A 157 -1.56 4.12 2.03
C THR A 157 -2.77 4.20 1.10
N THR A 158 -2.97 3.12 0.37
CA THR A 158 -4.16 2.85 -0.44
C THR A 158 -5.14 1.93 0.28
N ASN A 159 -4.78 1.46 1.48
CA ASN A 159 -5.59 0.56 2.28
C ASN A 159 -6.74 1.32 2.96
N TYR A 160 -7.88 0.66 3.05
CA TYR A 160 -9.06 1.20 3.74
C TYR A 160 -9.10 0.84 5.23
N ASP A 161 -8.41 -0.24 5.63
CA ASP A 161 -8.32 -0.75 7.00
C ASP A 161 -7.63 0.23 7.96
N LEU A 162 -7.76 0.00 9.26
CA LEU A 162 -7.21 0.85 10.32
C LEU A 162 -5.93 0.28 10.95
N LEU A 163 -5.24 -0.66 10.29
CA LEU A 163 -4.12 -1.39 10.90
C LEU A 163 -2.92 -0.48 11.20
N MET A 164 -2.69 0.54 10.37
CA MET A 164 -1.60 1.50 10.62
C MET A 164 -1.93 2.43 11.78
N GLU A 165 -3.16 2.97 11.81
CA GLU A 165 -3.66 3.78 12.91
C GLU A 165 -3.57 3.01 14.23
N GLN A 166 -4.06 1.77 14.25
CA GLN A 166 -3.98 0.91 15.43
C GLN A 166 -2.52 0.76 15.92
N ALA A 167 -1.58 0.41 15.04
CA ALA A 167 -0.18 0.23 15.44
C ALA A 167 0.51 1.52 15.93
N LEU A 168 0.13 2.67 15.36
CA LEU A 168 0.61 3.98 15.83
C LEU A 168 0.05 4.29 17.23
N GLU A 169 -1.24 4.06 17.45
CA GLU A 169 -1.92 4.31 18.72
C GLU A 169 -1.47 3.35 19.82
N ASP A 170 -1.35 2.04 19.54
CA ASP A 170 -0.89 1.01 20.48
C ASP A 170 0.53 1.30 21.02
N LEU A 171 1.35 2.01 20.26
CA LEU A 171 2.71 2.41 20.63
C LEU A 171 2.85 3.90 20.98
N GLU A 172 1.74 4.62 21.11
CA GLU A 172 1.66 6.04 21.42
C GLU A 172 2.51 6.93 20.50
N VAL A 173 2.60 6.56 19.22
CA VAL A 173 3.29 7.35 18.20
C VAL A 173 2.35 8.46 17.71
N PRO A 174 2.65 9.74 17.96
CA PRO A 174 1.77 10.81 17.54
C PRO A 174 1.73 10.90 16.01
N TYR A 175 0.53 11.03 15.44
CA TYR A 175 0.33 11.14 14.01
C TYR A 175 -0.77 12.12 13.64
N PHE A 176 -0.71 12.61 12.40
CA PHE A 176 -1.74 13.44 11.79
C PHE A 176 -2.21 12.79 10.48
N ASP A 177 -3.52 12.60 10.36
CA ASP A 177 -4.16 11.95 9.21
C ASP A 177 -5.01 12.90 8.33
N GLY A 178 -4.86 14.21 8.54
CA GLY A 178 -5.67 15.23 7.88
C GLY A 178 -6.94 15.63 8.64
N PHE A 179 -7.31 14.89 9.71
CA PHE A 179 -8.49 15.19 10.51
C PHE A 179 -8.12 15.82 11.84
N VAL A 180 -8.95 16.78 12.29
CA VAL A 180 -8.83 17.44 13.58
C VAL A 180 -10.14 17.42 14.34
N GLY A 181 -10.06 17.50 15.67
CA GLY A 181 -11.21 17.43 16.57
C GLY A 181 -11.44 16.01 17.11
N SER A 182 -12.00 15.90 18.32
CA SER A 182 -12.14 14.62 19.04
C SER A 182 -13.49 13.92 18.83
N ARG A 183 -14.61 14.64 18.98
CA ARG A 183 -15.97 14.05 18.92
C ARG A 183 -16.44 13.76 17.51
N ARG A 184 -16.19 14.69 16.60
CA ARG A 184 -16.59 14.63 15.20
C ARG A 184 -15.45 15.22 14.39
N SER A 185 -14.42 14.41 14.18
CA SER A 185 -13.21 14.88 13.52
C SER A 185 -13.55 15.33 12.09
N PHE A 186 -13.14 16.52 11.71
CA PHE A 186 -13.37 17.09 10.38
C PHE A 186 -12.04 17.28 9.65
N PHE A 187 -12.08 17.23 8.32
CA PHE A 187 -10.88 17.39 7.51
C PHE A 187 -10.41 18.85 7.52
N ASP A 188 -9.19 19.10 8.00
CA ASP A 188 -8.58 20.44 8.01
C ASP A 188 -7.64 20.60 6.80
N LEU A 189 -8.22 21.08 5.69
CA LEU A 189 -7.46 21.36 4.47
C LEU A 189 -6.28 22.31 4.73
N ARG A 190 -6.43 23.28 5.62
CA ARG A 190 -5.36 24.25 5.87
C ARG A 190 -4.18 23.59 6.58
N ALA A 191 -4.43 22.77 7.59
CA ALA A 191 -3.38 22.03 8.28
C ALA A 191 -2.61 21.09 7.34
N VAL A 192 -3.31 20.47 6.37
CA VAL A 192 -2.72 19.61 5.34
C VAL A 192 -1.88 20.42 4.36
N GLU A 193 -2.40 21.50 3.79
CA GLU A 193 -1.74 22.29 2.76
C GLU A 193 -0.54 23.09 3.28
N ASP A 194 -0.68 23.73 4.44
CA ASP A 194 0.32 24.62 5.02
C ASP A 194 1.35 23.87 5.90
N ASN A 195 1.19 22.54 6.06
CA ASN A 195 2.02 21.68 6.91
C ASN A 195 2.25 22.25 8.33
N LEU A 196 1.18 22.71 8.97
CA LEU A 196 1.20 23.41 10.27
C LEU A 196 1.41 22.47 11.47
N ILE A 197 1.51 21.18 11.22
CA ILE A 197 1.58 20.15 12.25
C ILE A 197 3.03 20.00 12.73
N PRO A 198 3.25 19.78 14.04
CA PRO A 198 4.59 19.57 14.59
C PRO A 198 5.38 18.47 13.87
N THR A 199 6.69 18.69 13.69
CA THR A 199 7.56 17.77 12.94
C THR A 199 7.76 16.41 13.60
N HIS A 200 7.58 16.32 14.92
CA HIS A 200 7.67 15.06 15.66
C HIS A 200 6.42 14.16 15.48
N TRP A 201 5.34 14.68 14.89
CA TRP A 201 4.17 13.87 14.55
C TRP A 201 4.43 13.23 13.19
N SER A 202 4.14 11.94 13.07
CA SER A 202 4.09 11.28 11.77
C SER A 202 2.93 11.82 10.93
N ARG A 203 3.01 11.68 9.61
CA ARG A 203 1.90 12.01 8.70
C ARG A 203 1.34 10.74 8.11
N LEU A 204 0.02 10.54 8.15
CA LEU A 204 -0.66 9.39 7.57
C LEU A 204 -1.64 9.85 6.50
N TRP A 205 -1.42 9.44 5.26
CA TRP A 205 -2.19 9.89 4.11
C TRP A 205 -2.89 8.72 3.44
N LYS A 206 -4.20 8.57 3.71
CA LYS A 206 -5.04 7.50 3.13
C LYS A 206 -5.62 7.93 1.78
N ILE A 207 -4.88 7.65 0.73
CA ILE A 207 -5.11 8.18 -0.62
C ILE A 207 -6.44 7.70 -1.23
N HIS A 208 -6.89 6.49 -0.88
CA HIS A 208 -8.18 5.95 -1.35
C HIS A 208 -9.32 6.09 -0.33
N GLY A 209 -9.04 6.72 0.81
CA GLY A 209 -9.99 6.85 1.91
C GLY A 209 -9.87 5.74 2.94
N SER A 210 -10.91 5.61 3.75
CA SER A 210 -10.88 4.78 4.94
C SER A 210 -12.28 4.31 5.30
N ILE A 211 -12.39 3.14 5.90
CA ILE A 211 -13.67 2.59 6.37
C ILE A 211 -14.35 3.47 7.43
N ASN A 212 -13.58 4.25 8.19
CA ASN A 212 -14.09 5.14 9.23
C ASN A 212 -14.41 6.57 8.74
N TRP A 213 -14.27 6.86 7.44
CA TRP A 213 -14.63 8.15 6.85
C TRP A 213 -16.07 8.12 6.33
N TYR A 214 -16.79 9.22 6.56
CA TYR A 214 -18.15 9.37 6.08
C TYR A 214 -18.43 10.79 5.62
N GLN A 215 -19.33 10.92 4.66
CA GLN A 215 -19.76 12.21 4.13
C GLN A 215 -21.14 12.59 4.66
N GLU A 216 -21.30 13.85 5.07
CA GLU A 216 -22.61 14.43 5.36
C GLU A 216 -22.78 15.72 4.53
N GLU A 217 -24.01 15.96 4.07
CA GLU A 217 -24.41 17.22 3.44
C GLU A 217 -25.02 18.12 4.50
N ILE A 218 -24.38 19.27 4.73
CA ILE A 218 -24.82 20.28 5.70
C ILE A 218 -24.86 21.61 4.96
N ASP A 219 -26.02 22.26 4.95
CA ASP A 219 -26.24 23.56 4.28
C ASP A 219 -25.82 23.56 2.79
N GLY A 220 -26.08 22.46 2.08
CA GLY A 220 -25.71 22.28 0.66
C GLY A 220 -24.21 22.07 0.43
N GLN A 221 -23.41 21.92 1.48
CA GLN A 221 -21.99 21.60 1.41
C GLN A 221 -21.73 20.16 1.84
N LYS A 222 -21.04 19.41 0.98
CA LYS A 222 -20.54 18.07 1.31
C LYS A 222 -19.30 18.20 2.18
N LYS A 223 -19.39 17.72 3.42
CA LYS A 223 -18.28 17.72 4.38
C LYS A 223 -17.91 16.30 4.75
N VAL A 224 -16.60 16.06 4.85
CA VAL A 224 -16.04 14.75 5.19
C VAL A 224 -15.63 14.75 6.64
N TYR A 225 -16.02 13.69 7.33
CA TYR A 225 -15.76 13.47 8.75
C TYR A 225 -15.17 12.08 8.95
N ARG A 226 -14.42 11.94 10.05
CA ARG A 226 -13.93 10.65 10.55
C ARG A 226 -14.67 10.33 11.86
N SER A 227 -15.15 9.09 11.97
CA SER A 227 -15.79 8.56 13.17
C SER A 227 -14.84 7.63 13.90
N SER A 228 -14.93 7.56 15.23
CA SER A 228 -14.29 6.50 16.02
C SER A 228 -14.97 5.15 15.82
N GLU A 229 -16.29 5.16 15.60
CA GLU A 229 -17.08 3.96 15.33
C GLU A 229 -17.48 3.89 13.86
N ILE A 230 -17.40 2.70 13.28
CA ILE A 230 -17.90 2.42 11.93
C ILE A 230 -19.43 2.46 11.95
N LYS A 231 -19.99 3.57 11.48
CA LYS A 231 -21.44 3.78 11.43
C LYS A 231 -22.08 2.95 10.31
N LYS A 232 -22.81 1.89 10.65
CA LYS A 232 -23.44 0.96 9.69
C LYS A 232 -24.37 1.61 8.65
N ASP A 233 -24.99 2.74 8.98
CA ASP A 233 -25.92 3.47 8.10
C ASP A 233 -25.31 4.70 7.42
N ALA A 234 -24.00 4.93 7.58
CA ALA A 234 -23.34 6.07 6.96
C ALA A 234 -22.86 5.75 5.54
N SER A 235 -22.83 6.77 4.68
CA SER A 235 -22.15 6.69 3.38
C SER A 235 -20.64 6.66 3.64
N HIS A 236 -20.10 5.45 3.78
CA HIS A 236 -18.68 5.21 3.95
C HIS A 236 -17.94 5.66 2.69
N LEU A 237 -16.89 6.45 2.89
CA LEU A 237 -16.07 6.95 1.79
C LEU A 237 -14.94 5.97 1.48
N ILE A 238 -15.33 4.85 0.87
CA ILE A 238 -14.44 3.84 0.33
C ILE A 238 -14.55 3.91 -1.19
N TYR A 239 -13.42 4.07 -1.88
CA TYR A 239 -13.38 4.16 -3.35
C TYR A 239 -12.61 3.02 -4.01
N PRO A 240 -13.12 1.77 -4.01
CA PRO A 240 -12.52 0.72 -4.80
C PRO A 240 -12.73 0.93 -6.31
N SER A 241 -13.45 1.95 -6.79
CA SER A 241 -13.84 2.02 -8.21
C SER A 241 -12.79 2.67 -9.12
N HIS A 242 -12.50 2.10 -10.29
CA HIS A 242 -11.87 2.69 -11.49
C HIS A 242 -12.45 4.03 -11.99
N LEU A 243 -13.64 4.46 -11.53
CA LEU A 243 -14.12 5.84 -11.68
C LEU A 243 -13.28 6.87 -10.88
N LYS A 244 -12.11 6.46 -10.36
CA LYS A 244 -11.07 7.25 -9.69
C LYS A 244 -10.82 8.62 -10.35
N TYR A 245 -11.04 8.80 -11.65
CA TYR A 245 -10.64 10.02 -12.35
C TYR A 245 -11.36 11.32 -11.92
N GLU A 246 -12.69 11.35 -11.88
CA GLU A 246 -13.41 12.58 -11.51
C GLU A 246 -13.52 12.78 -10.00
N GLU A 247 -13.51 11.69 -9.23
CA GLU A 247 -13.71 11.74 -7.78
C GLU A 247 -12.40 11.84 -6.97
N SER A 248 -11.26 11.35 -7.48
CA SER A 248 -9.93 11.66 -6.89
C SER A 248 -9.60 13.16 -6.95
N ARG A 249 -10.31 13.91 -7.80
CA ARG A 249 -10.23 15.37 -7.90
C ARG A 249 -11.14 16.09 -6.90
N LYS A 250 -11.87 15.35 -6.06
CA LYS A 250 -12.65 15.91 -4.96
C LYS A 250 -11.79 15.96 -3.70
N MET A 251 -12.10 16.93 -2.85
CA MET A 251 -11.60 16.99 -1.49
C MET A 251 -12.21 15.84 -0.66
N PRO A 252 -11.45 15.18 0.24
CA PRO A 252 -10.06 15.45 0.65
C PRO A 252 -8.96 14.80 -0.21
N TYR A 253 -9.31 13.87 -1.10
CA TYR A 253 -8.36 13.02 -1.82
C TYR A 253 -7.33 13.78 -2.65
N LEU A 254 -7.76 14.85 -3.31
CA LEU A 254 -6.86 15.70 -4.09
C LEU A 254 -5.71 16.24 -3.24
N ALA A 255 -6.01 16.71 -2.02
CA ALA A 255 -4.99 17.22 -1.10
C ALA A 255 -4.03 16.10 -0.66
N LEU A 256 -4.53 14.88 -0.43
CA LEU A 256 -3.70 13.74 -0.01
C LEU A 256 -2.76 13.25 -1.13
N ILE A 257 -3.24 13.19 -2.37
CA ILE A 257 -2.40 12.89 -3.54
C ILE A 257 -1.37 14.00 -3.77
N ASP A 258 -1.77 15.26 -3.55
CA ASP A 258 -0.83 16.38 -3.64
C ASP A 258 0.27 16.29 -2.58
N GLN A 259 -0.03 15.81 -1.36
CA GLN A 259 1.01 15.53 -0.35
C GLN A 259 2.03 14.50 -0.84
N LEU A 260 1.61 13.43 -1.53
CA LEU A 260 2.53 12.46 -2.13
C LEU A 260 3.44 13.12 -3.17
N ASN A 261 2.86 13.96 -4.04
CA ASN A 261 3.60 14.68 -5.06
C ASN A 261 4.60 15.68 -4.44
N ARG A 262 4.18 16.43 -3.41
CA ARG A 262 5.03 17.34 -2.64
C ARG A 262 6.16 16.60 -1.94
N PHE A 263 5.87 15.47 -1.30
CA PHE A 263 6.86 14.64 -0.63
C PHE A 263 7.97 14.21 -1.59
N ILE A 264 7.62 13.64 -2.75
CA ILE A 264 8.59 13.20 -3.76
C ILE A 264 9.38 14.39 -4.35
N ARG A 265 8.81 15.60 -4.36
CA ARG A 265 9.51 16.81 -4.81
C ARG A 265 10.44 17.41 -3.76
N LYS A 266 10.41 16.94 -2.50
CA LYS A 266 11.38 17.39 -1.48
C LYS A 266 12.79 16.97 -1.89
N LYS A 267 13.77 17.84 -1.61
CA LYS A 267 15.18 17.53 -1.89
C LYS A 267 15.58 16.25 -1.15
N SER A 268 16.21 15.33 -1.85
CA SER A 268 16.68 14.05 -1.28
C SER A 268 15.56 13.26 -0.57
N SER A 269 14.33 13.29 -1.10
CA SER A 269 13.24 12.46 -0.60
C SER A 269 13.49 10.99 -0.91
N PHE A 270 13.24 10.13 0.06
CA PHE A 270 13.32 8.69 -0.10
C PHE A 270 11.98 8.03 0.21
N LEU A 271 11.31 7.51 -0.82
CA LEU A 271 10.03 6.82 -0.71
C LEU A 271 10.23 5.30 -0.85
N ILE A 272 9.74 4.52 0.10
CA ILE A 272 9.79 3.05 0.04
C ILE A 272 8.38 2.53 -0.20
N LEU A 273 8.16 1.80 -1.29
CA LEU A 273 6.89 1.16 -1.61
C LEU A 273 6.92 -0.29 -1.15
N SER A 274 5.97 -0.70 -0.32
CA SER A 274 5.79 -2.07 0.13
C SER A 274 4.36 -2.53 -0.10
N GLY A 275 4.19 -3.75 -0.60
CA GLY A 275 2.86 -4.31 -0.90
C GLY A 275 2.12 -3.61 -2.05
N TYR A 276 2.82 -2.85 -2.90
CA TYR A 276 2.23 -2.12 -4.04
C TYR A 276 2.51 -2.84 -5.36
N SER A 277 1.46 -3.22 -6.09
CA SER A 277 1.58 -4.00 -7.34
C SER A 277 1.79 -3.17 -8.60
N PHE A 278 1.71 -1.83 -8.51
CA PHE A 278 1.69 -0.91 -9.67
C PHE A 278 0.48 -1.10 -10.60
N ASN A 279 -0.63 -1.66 -10.12
CA ASN A 279 -1.87 -1.76 -10.89
C ASN A 279 -2.64 -0.43 -10.97
N ASP A 280 -2.35 0.55 -10.11
CA ASP A 280 -2.98 1.87 -10.16
C ASP A 280 -2.19 2.81 -11.09
N GLY A 281 -2.68 2.97 -12.33
CA GLY A 281 -2.05 3.82 -13.34
C GLY A 281 -1.93 5.29 -12.93
N HIS A 282 -2.90 5.84 -12.18
CA HIS A 282 -2.90 7.24 -11.80
C HIS A 282 -1.86 7.55 -10.71
N LEU A 283 -1.75 6.66 -9.72
CA LEU A 283 -0.70 6.77 -8.71
C LEU A 283 0.68 6.58 -9.33
N ASN A 284 0.81 5.63 -10.27
CA ASN A 284 2.04 5.45 -11.03
C ASN A 284 2.44 6.73 -11.77
N ASP A 285 1.51 7.35 -12.50
CA ASP A 285 1.77 8.59 -13.24
C ASP A 285 2.15 9.73 -12.29
N THR A 286 1.50 9.84 -11.14
CA THR A 286 1.81 10.85 -10.11
C THR A 286 3.24 10.68 -9.59
N ILE A 287 3.62 9.45 -9.19
CA ILE A 287 4.96 9.13 -8.69
C ILE A 287 6.01 9.41 -9.77
N ILE A 288 5.78 8.96 -11.01
CA ILE A 288 6.75 9.12 -12.11
C ILE A 288 6.90 10.57 -12.52
N ASN A 289 5.81 11.35 -12.60
CA ASN A 289 5.88 12.77 -12.94
C ASN A 289 6.60 13.57 -11.84
N ALA A 290 6.43 13.20 -10.58
CA ALA A 290 7.17 13.80 -9.48
C ALA A 290 8.67 13.44 -9.53
N LEU A 291 9.01 12.16 -9.77
CA LEU A 291 10.38 11.69 -9.93
C LEU A 291 11.12 12.34 -11.11
N LYS A 292 10.44 12.54 -12.25
CA LYS A 292 11.00 13.24 -13.42
C LYS A 292 11.35 14.69 -13.10
N ALA A 293 10.57 15.34 -12.25
CA ALA A 293 10.81 16.72 -11.85
C ALA A 293 11.88 16.85 -10.75
N ASN A 294 12.17 15.78 -10.00
CA ASN A 294 13.16 15.77 -8.93
C ASN A 294 14.20 14.63 -9.11
N PRO A 295 15.33 14.91 -9.77
CA PRO A 295 16.40 13.93 -9.96
C PRO A 295 17.06 13.46 -8.64
N THR A 296 16.91 14.21 -7.54
CA THR A 296 17.49 13.85 -6.23
C THR A 296 16.60 12.95 -5.40
N ALA A 297 15.32 12.84 -5.76
CA ALA A 297 14.40 11.89 -5.12
C ALA A 297 14.78 10.47 -5.51
N MET A 298 14.53 9.54 -4.60
CA MET A 298 14.64 8.10 -4.85
C MET A 298 13.36 7.41 -4.40
N VAL A 299 12.85 6.52 -5.24
CA VAL A 299 11.76 5.60 -4.90
C VAL A 299 12.29 4.17 -4.97
N LEU A 300 12.08 3.39 -3.91
CA LEU A 300 12.43 1.98 -3.85
C LEU A 300 11.15 1.14 -3.72
N GLY A 301 10.81 0.38 -4.75
CA GLY A 301 9.74 -0.62 -4.69
C GLY A 301 10.28 -1.98 -4.26
N LEU A 302 9.81 -2.45 -3.10
CA LEU A 302 10.09 -3.77 -2.57
C LEU A 302 8.98 -4.73 -3.01
N MET A 303 9.27 -5.53 -4.03
CA MET A 303 8.28 -6.40 -4.67
C MET A 303 8.32 -7.80 -4.06
N TYR A 304 7.16 -8.34 -3.74
CA TYR A 304 7.04 -9.67 -3.18
C TYR A 304 7.36 -10.74 -4.22
N ASP A 305 8.13 -11.76 -3.82
CA ASP A 305 8.50 -12.92 -4.65
C ASP A 305 9.52 -12.60 -5.77
N ARG A 306 9.81 -13.61 -6.60
CA ARG A 306 10.75 -13.56 -7.73
C ARG A 306 10.21 -12.72 -8.87
N TYR A 307 11.13 -12.26 -9.73
CA TYR A 307 10.88 -11.38 -10.87
C TYR A 307 9.84 -11.96 -11.84
N GLU A 308 9.94 -13.26 -12.09
CA GLU A 308 9.05 -14.03 -12.94
C GLU A 308 8.13 -14.94 -12.12
N ILE A 309 6.92 -15.16 -12.64
CA ILE A 309 5.96 -16.15 -12.17
C ILE A 309 5.78 -17.23 -13.24
N LYS A 310 5.68 -18.50 -12.82
CA LYS A 310 5.38 -19.62 -13.73
C LYS A 310 3.92 -19.52 -14.18
N SER A 311 3.72 -19.40 -15.49
CA SER A 311 2.42 -19.35 -16.15
C SER A 311 2.24 -20.60 -17.03
N GLY A 312 1.85 -21.71 -16.40
CA GLY A 312 1.70 -23.02 -17.06
C GLY A 312 2.99 -23.86 -17.10
N ALA A 313 3.01 -24.90 -17.93
CA ALA A 313 4.01 -25.97 -17.87
C ALA A 313 5.46 -25.51 -18.09
N ASP A 314 5.72 -24.49 -18.95
CA ASP A 314 7.07 -24.03 -19.30
C ASP A 314 7.15 -22.54 -19.72
N LYS A 315 6.16 -21.70 -19.37
CA LYS A 315 6.21 -20.26 -19.67
C LYS A 315 6.41 -19.46 -18.39
N PHE A 316 7.39 -18.57 -18.42
CA PHE A 316 7.60 -17.57 -17.39
C PHE A 316 7.02 -16.25 -17.85
N ALA A 317 6.26 -15.60 -16.98
CA ALA A 317 5.74 -14.25 -17.20
C ALA A 317 6.34 -13.29 -16.18
N GLU A 318 6.55 -12.05 -16.56
CA GLU A 318 6.92 -10.99 -15.62
C GLU A 318 5.82 -10.83 -14.57
N ARG A 319 6.16 -10.89 -13.28
CA ARG A 319 5.17 -10.79 -12.19
C ARG A 319 4.58 -9.38 -12.07
N TYR A 320 5.42 -8.35 -12.26
CA TYR A 320 5.02 -6.94 -12.15
C TYR A 320 5.44 -6.14 -13.39
N PRO A 321 4.85 -6.41 -14.57
CA PRO A 321 5.31 -5.83 -15.83
C PRO A 321 5.21 -4.30 -15.85
N ALA A 322 4.19 -3.73 -15.20
CA ALA A 322 4.05 -2.28 -15.06
C ALA A 322 5.21 -1.66 -14.27
N ALA A 323 5.54 -2.21 -13.10
CA ALA A 323 6.65 -1.75 -12.27
C ALA A 323 7.98 -1.82 -13.02
N TYR A 324 8.26 -2.95 -13.68
CA TYR A 324 9.51 -3.18 -14.39
C TYR A 324 9.67 -2.23 -15.58
N ARG A 325 8.60 -2.02 -16.35
CA ARG A 325 8.60 -1.06 -17.47
C ARG A 325 8.90 0.35 -16.98
N LEU A 326 8.32 0.78 -15.86
CA LEU A 326 8.54 2.11 -15.31
C LEU A 326 9.99 2.27 -14.80
N ALA A 327 10.51 1.29 -14.07
CA ALA A 327 11.87 1.33 -13.52
C ALA A 327 12.97 1.29 -14.59
N LYS A 328 12.74 0.56 -15.70
CA LYS A 328 13.65 0.56 -16.86
C LYS A 328 13.73 1.92 -17.55
N ASN A 329 12.73 2.80 -17.37
CA ASN A 329 12.68 4.12 -17.99
C ASN A 329 12.94 5.29 -17.02
N GLN A 330 12.99 5.03 -15.71
CA GLN A 330 13.16 6.06 -14.68
C GLN A 330 14.30 5.69 -13.73
N HIS A 331 15.44 6.38 -13.86
CA HIS A 331 16.69 6.04 -13.17
C HIS A 331 16.63 6.09 -11.63
N ASN A 332 15.74 6.90 -11.07
CA ASN A 332 15.54 7.04 -9.64
C ASN A 332 14.32 6.28 -9.10
N LEU A 333 13.74 5.38 -9.91
CA LEU A 333 12.83 4.33 -9.47
C LEU A 333 13.58 2.99 -9.47
N ASN A 334 13.91 2.51 -8.28
CA ASN A 334 14.55 1.23 -8.07
C ASN A 334 13.52 0.18 -7.70
N ILE A 335 13.59 -1.00 -8.30
CA ILE A 335 12.67 -2.13 -8.02
C ILE A 335 13.48 -3.34 -7.62
N TRP A 336 13.20 -3.88 -6.44
CA TRP A 336 13.86 -5.09 -5.92
C TRP A 336 12.84 -6.22 -5.86
N THR A 337 13.18 -7.35 -6.49
CA THR A 337 12.51 -8.64 -6.31
C THR A 337 13.45 -9.56 -5.55
N PHE A 338 12.99 -10.78 -5.21
CA PHE A 338 13.81 -11.70 -4.43
C PHE A 338 15.12 -12.08 -5.11
N ASP A 339 15.11 -12.24 -6.42
CA ASP A 339 16.20 -12.77 -7.25
C ASP A 339 16.88 -11.72 -8.16
N LYS A 340 16.17 -10.64 -8.50
CA LYS A 340 16.65 -9.60 -9.41
C LYS A 340 16.37 -8.21 -8.85
N ALA A 341 17.05 -7.21 -9.41
CA ALA A 341 16.70 -5.81 -9.19
C ALA A 341 16.91 -4.98 -10.45
N ILE A 342 16.09 -3.95 -10.58
CA ILE A 342 16.27 -2.88 -11.55
C ILE A 342 16.75 -1.67 -10.76
N ILE A 343 18.02 -1.31 -10.93
CA ILE A 343 18.66 -0.20 -10.22
C ILE A 343 19.28 0.74 -11.25
N GLY A 344 18.93 2.02 -11.19
CA GLY A 344 19.43 2.99 -12.17
C GLY A 344 19.12 2.59 -13.62
N THR A 345 17.91 2.09 -13.89
CA THR A 345 17.44 1.50 -15.16
C THR A 345 18.05 0.15 -15.57
N ASN A 346 19.03 -0.38 -14.83
CA ASN A 346 19.71 -1.63 -15.16
C ASN A 346 19.12 -2.82 -14.41
N LEU A 347 18.51 -3.75 -15.15
CA LEU A 347 18.13 -5.07 -14.64
C LEU A 347 19.39 -5.90 -14.38
N GLY A 348 19.50 -6.50 -13.20
CA GLY A 348 20.58 -7.41 -12.84
C GLY A 348 20.18 -8.40 -11.74
N TYR A 349 20.90 -9.50 -11.65
CA TYR A 349 20.71 -10.51 -10.60
C TYR A 349 21.47 -10.11 -9.33
N TRP A 350 20.98 -10.54 -8.18
CA TRP A 350 21.76 -10.44 -6.96
C TRP A 350 22.97 -11.38 -7.02
N LYS A 351 24.16 -10.85 -6.78
CA LYS A 351 25.39 -11.64 -6.68
C LYS A 351 26.35 -10.97 -5.71
N ARG A 352 26.62 -11.65 -4.60
CA ARG A 352 27.59 -11.18 -3.61
C ARG A 352 29.00 -11.21 -4.19
N ILE A 353 29.68 -10.08 -4.06
CA ILE A 353 31.11 -9.96 -4.38
C ILE A 353 31.87 -10.17 -3.07
N LYS A 354 32.69 -11.23 -2.97
CA LYS A 354 33.48 -11.49 -1.75
C LYS A 354 34.58 -10.43 -1.60
N ASN A 355 34.34 -9.41 -0.79
CA ASN A 355 35.37 -8.47 -0.31
C ASN A 355 35.69 -8.75 1.16
N LYS A 356 36.93 -8.49 1.61
CA LYS A 356 37.41 -8.78 2.98
C LYS A 356 36.79 -7.88 4.07
N ASP A 357 36.10 -6.78 3.70
CA ASP A 357 35.51 -5.80 4.63
C ASP A 357 33.99 -6.00 4.83
N ASP A 358 33.45 -7.16 4.45
CA ASP A 358 32.01 -7.38 4.26
C ASP A 358 31.34 -8.26 5.35
N ASP A 359 31.96 -8.27 6.54
CA ASP A 359 31.56 -9.05 7.72
C ASP A 359 30.50 -8.36 8.59
N ASP A 360 29.58 -7.60 7.98
CA ASP A 360 28.40 -7.13 8.70
C ASP A 360 27.40 -8.28 8.83
N ILE A 361 27.61 -9.12 9.84
CA ILE A 361 26.83 -10.34 10.12
C ILE A 361 25.32 -10.03 10.15
N ASP A 362 24.93 -8.84 10.64
CA ASP A 362 23.54 -8.43 10.74
C ASP A 362 22.88 -8.24 9.37
N LEU A 363 23.63 -7.69 8.39
CA LEU A 363 23.15 -7.53 7.01
C LEU A 363 23.14 -8.86 6.25
N LEU A 364 24.11 -9.74 6.52
CA LEU A 364 24.17 -11.06 5.89
C LEU A 364 22.94 -11.92 6.21
N HIS A 365 22.31 -11.71 7.35
CA HIS A 365 21.06 -12.39 7.72
C HIS A 365 19.91 -12.13 6.72
N PHE A 366 19.92 -11.00 6.00
CA PHE A 366 18.88 -10.68 5.02
C PHE A 366 19.19 -11.19 3.61
N ILE A 367 20.32 -11.89 3.43
CA ILE A 367 20.74 -12.50 2.17
C ILE A 367 20.57 -14.02 2.30
N CYS A 368 19.53 -14.55 1.65
CA CYS A 368 19.30 -16.00 1.59
C CYS A 368 20.09 -16.60 0.43
N ARG A 369 20.75 -17.73 0.63
CA ARG A 369 21.35 -18.51 -0.48
C ARG A 369 20.49 -19.72 -0.78
N GLU A 370 20.04 -19.81 -2.02
CA GLU A 370 19.32 -20.99 -2.53
C GLU A 370 20.17 -21.67 -3.61
N GLU A 371 20.14 -23.00 -3.67
CA GLU A 371 20.77 -23.79 -4.73
C GLU A 371 19.90 -23.72 -5.99
N LYS A 372 20.50 -23.42 -7.15
CA LYS A 372 19.74 -23.43 -8.41
C LYS A 372 19.41 -24.87 -8.77
N ALA A 373 18.12 -25.14 -8.96
CA ALA A 373 17.61 -26.46 -9.35
C ALA A 373 18.18 -27.01 -10.68
N ALA A 374 18.87 -26.20 -11.49
CA ALA A 374 19.45 -26.58 -12.78
C ALA A 374 20.94 -26.95 -12.72
N ASP A 375 21.66 -26.59 -11.65
CA ASP A 375 23.11 -26.83 -11.53
C ASP A 375 23.53 -26.84 -10.05
N ALA A 376 24.00 -27.98 -9.54
CA ALA A 376 24.22 -28.22 -8.11
C ALA A 376 25.33 -27.36 -7.49
N ASP A 377 26.21 -26.76 -8.31
CA ASP A 377 27.28 -25.86 -7.87
C ASP A 377 26.92 -24.35 -8.03
N ALA A 378 25.74 -24.03 -8.58
CA ALA A 378 25.32 -22.65 -8.80
C ALA A 378 24.39 -22.16 -7.69
N HIS A 379 24.91 -21.35 -6.78
CA HIS A 379 24.09 -20.65 -5.77
C HIS A 379 23.54 -19.33 -6.31
N GLU A 380 22.34 -18.98 -5.87
CA GLU A 380 21.78 -17.63 -6.04
C GLU A 380 21.60 -16.95 -4.68
N ASP A 381 22.05 -15.70 -4.61
CA ASP A 381 21.78 -14.84 -3.46
C ASP A 381 20.38 -14.21 -3.66
N LEU A 382 19.57 -14.18 -2.62
CA LEU A 382 18.22 -13.64 -2.65
C LEU A 382 18.03 -12.59 -1.54
N ILE A 383 17.31 -11.51 -1.85
CA ILE A 383 16.91 -10.49 -0.87
C ILE A 383 15.40 -10.52 -0.71
N LYS A 384 14.91 -11.00 0.44
CA LYS A 384 13.47 -11.17 0.70
C LYS A 384 12.78 -9.93 1.29
N LEU A 385 13.38 -8.74 1.17
CA LEU A 385 12.81 -7.47 1.66
C LEU A 385 11.49 -7.07 0.96
N GLY A 386 11.13 -7.70 -0.16
CA GLY A 386 9.78 -7.60 -0.73
C GLY A 386 8.67 -8.16 0.18
N ASN A 387 9.01 -9.01 1.14
CA ASN A 387 8.10 -9.41 2.21
C ASN A 387 8.11 -8.34 3.31
N PHE A 388 6.95 -7.75 3.59
CA PHE A 388 6.79 -6.68 4.56
C PHE A 388 7.24 -7.08 5.98
N SER A 389 7.08 -8.34 6.38
CA SER A 389 7.61 -8.83 7.66
C SER A 389 9.15 -8.78 7.67
N VAL A 390 9.80 -9.28 6.63
CA VAL A 390 11.28 -9.28 6.53
C VAL A 390 11.82 -7.84 6.47
N PHE A 391 11.12 -6.95 5.78
CA PHE A 391 11.49 -5.54 5.72
C PHE A 391 11.37 -4.84 7.08
N THR A 392 10.29 -5.08 7.81
CA THR A 392 10.10 -4.46 9.12
C THR A 392 11.02 -5.08 10.19
N ASP A 393 11.43 -6.34 10.02
CA ASP A 393 12.55 -6.93 10.77
C ASP A 393 13.87 -6.25 10.47
N PHE A 394 14.13 -5.89 9.20
CA PHE A 394 15.27 -5.07 8.84
C PHE A 394 15.26 -3.73 9.57
N LEU A 395 14.11 -3.04 9.61
CA LEU A 395 13.96 -1.79 10.37
C LEU A 395 14.18 -1.99 11.88
N LYS A 396 13.63 -3.07 12.46
CA LYS A 396 13.82 -3.43 13.87
C LYS A 396 15.31 -3.64 14.20
N LYS A 397 16.09 -4.22 13.29
CA LYS A 397 17.54 -4.36 13.52
C LYS A 397 18.30 -3.03 13.51
N ILE A 398 17.82 -2.01 12.79
CA ILE A 398 18.47 -0.67 12.77
C ILE A 398 18.44 -0.02 14.16
N ILE A 399 17.36 -0.23 14.91
CA ILE A 399 17.18 0.36 16.26
C ILE A 399 17.82 -0.49 17.36
N GLY A 400 18.44 -1.62 17.00
CA GLY A 400 19.01 -2.59 17.93
C GLY A 400 18.02 -3.70 18.30
N ILE A 401 18.57 -4.90 18.55
CA ILE A 401 17.79 -6.03 19.07
C ILE A 401 17.76 -5.89 20.60
N PRO A 402 16.58 -5.89 21.26
CA PRO A 402 16.55 -6.03 22.71
C PRO A 402 17.25 -7.34 23.09
N ARG A 403 18.15 -7.32 24.08
CA ARG A 403 18.74 -8.53 24.66
C ARG A 403 17.61 -9.38 25.27
N GLU A 404 17.02 -10.26 24.49
CA GLU A 404 16.20 -11.37 24.99
C GLU A 404 16.93 -12.67 24.68
N GLY A 405 17.36 -13.37 25.73
CA GLY A 405 17.81 -14.77 25.66
C GLY A 405 19.29 -15.00 25.38
N GLN A 406 20.20 -14.30 26.06
CA GLN A 406 21.39 -15.00 26.58
C GLN A 406 21.03 -15.48 27.98
N ASP A 407 20.29 -16.59 28.06
CA ASP A 407 20.23 -17.38 29.28
C ASP A 407 21.31 -18.47 29.13
N ASP A 408 22.35 -18.30 29.95
CA ASP A 408 23.39 -19.23 30.45
C ASP A 408 24.14 -20.17 29.49
#